data_AF-A0A3P1Z5C9-F1
#
_entry.id   AF-A0A3P1Z5C9-F1
#
_cell.length_a   1.000
_cell.length_b   1.000
_cell.length_c   1.000
_cell.angle_alpha   90.00
_cell.angle_beta   90.00
_cell.angle_gamma   90.00
#
_symmetry.space_group_name_H-M   'P 1'
#
loop_
_entity.id
_entity.type
_entity.pdbx_description
1 polymer ?
#
loop_
_entity_poly.entity_id
_entity_poly.type
_entity_poly.pdbx_seq_one_letter_code
_entity_poly.pdbx_strand_id
1 'polypeptide(L)'
;MKTAGRYLLLNSLLLFCLLLAAQQPEKSVPKKTKVYLEHADVQLFDKEVNADRQVLSGNVSFRHDSSYMYCDSAYFYEQSSSLEAFGSVRMEQGDTLFVYGDYLFYDGNIQLAKMRENVRMENVQADSSVVTLFTDSLNYDRAANIGYYFEGGTIVDAQNELSSFYGQYSPGTKIAVFNDSVRLQNEKFTLYSDTLQYSTETKIATILGPSVIVSDSGNIYTSKGWYNTVENTALLLDRSQIVSGNRLLTGDSISYKREVGFGEAFGNIFLQDTAQKIIFEGQYGFYDEKNEYAFATDSARCLEYSQGDTLYMHADTFEMMTVDSTARIVKAYHGVRFFRVDLQGVCDSMQFSTKDSVLYMYTDPVLWSGEYQLYGDTIAVYMKDTTVDYVHVIRFAFSIQQLDSSYYNQLKGSDLKAFFEGRSVRKIHIDGNAESIFYPLEKDGSMVGMNETKSSYMTIWLKENKIDKLLIWPSPQGSLTPIPQLNSEQKTLKDFYWYDYMRPLDKDDIYKPIRRKTQDIPKRSDKFRNLAPE
;
A
#
# COMPACT_ATOMS: atom_id res chain seq x y z
N MET A 1 -9.47 -23.39 56.01
CA MET A 1 -8.81 -24.35 55.10
C MET A 1 -8.44 -23.66 53.79
N LYS A 2 -7.40 -22.82 53.83
CA LYS A 2 -6.82 -22.09 52.70
C LYS A 2 -5.30 -22.23 52.90
N THR A 3 -4.66 -23.23 52.30
CA THR A 3 -3.18 -23.37 52.11
C THR A 3 -2.77 -24.81 51.73
N ALA A 4 -3.47 -25.47 50.81
CA ALA A 4 -3.03 -26.79 50.31
C ALA A 4 -2.99 -26.91 48.77
N GLY A 5 -3.87 -26.19 48.06
CA GLY A 5 -3.93 -26.27 46.59
C GLY A 5 -2.90 -25.44 45.81
N ARG A 6 -2.14 -24.56 46.48
CA ARG A 6 -1.20 -23.63 45.80
C ARG A 6 0.24 -24.13 45.74
N TYR A 7 0.60 -25.13 46.55
CA TYR A 7 1.94 -25.71 46.56
C TYR A 7 2.08 -26.94 45.64
N LEU A 8 0.97 -27.62 45.29
CA LEU A 8 1.02 -28.74 44.34
C LEU A 8 1.18 -28.27 42.88
N LEU A 9 0.52 -27.17 42.51
CA LEU A 9 0.62 -26.59 41.16
C LEU A 9 1.95 -25.86 40.91
N LEU A 10 2.54 -25.23 41.94
CA LEU A 10 3.87 -24.60 41.80
C LEU A 10 5.00 -25.65 41.74
N ASN A 11 4.89 -26.75 42.48
CA ASN A 11 5.87 -27.85 42.40
C ASN A 11 5.74 -28.68 41.12
N SER A 12 4.53 -28.81 40.54
CA SER A 12 4.38 -29.44 39.22
C SER A 12 4.88 -28.55 38.08
N LEU A 13 4.76 -27.22 38.21
CA LEU A 13 5.27 -26.28 37.20
C LEU A 13 6.80 -26.14 37.26
N LEU A 14 7.41 -26.18 38.45
CA LEU A 14 8.88 -26.19 38.57
C LEU A 14 9.50 -27.51 38.09
N LEU A 15 8.84 -28.66 38.30
CA LEU A 15 9.33 -29.94 37.76
C LEU A 15 9.22 -30.00 36.23
N PHE A 16 8.19 -29.37 35.64
CA PHE A 16 8.02 -29.31 34.18
C PHE A 16 8.97 -28.31 33.51
N CYS A 17 9.29 -27.19 34.17
CA CYS A 17 10.33 -26.26 33.71
C CYS A 17 11.76 -26.82 33.82
N LEU A 18 12.04 -27.69 34.80
CA LEU A 18 13.33 -28.39 34.91
C LEU A 18 13.48 -29.52 33.87
N LEU A 19 12.38 -30.11 33.38
CA LEU A 19 12.40 -31.09 32.29
C LEU A 19 12.55 -30.45 30.91
N LEU A 20 12.02 -29.24 30.71
CA LEU A 20 12.19 -28.47 29.46
C LEU A 20 13.56 -27.77 29.35
N ALA A 21 14.22 -27.45 30.47
CA ALA A 21 15.59 -26.94 30.48
C ALA A 21 16.67 -28.04 30.30
N ALA A 22 16.30 -29.32 30.37
CA ALA A 22 17.20 -30.47 30.24
C ALA A 22 17.28 -31.05 28.83
N GLN A 23 16.50 -30.55 27.87
CA GLN A 23 16.66 -30.85 26.45
C GLN A 23 17.52 -29.77 25.79
N GLN A 24 18.78 -29.65 26.23
CA GLN A 24 19.80 -29.23 25.27
C GLN A 24 19.81 -30.30 24.17
N PRO A 25 19.84 -29.95 22.87
CA PRO A 25 20.09 -30.95 21.86
C PRO A 25 21.37 -31.66 22.27
N GLU A 26 21.30 -32.98 22.50
CA GLU A 26 22.51 -33.78 22.66
C GLU A 26 23.39 -33.41 21.46
N LYS A 27 24.53 -32.75 21.72
CA LYS A 27 25.62 -32.73 20.76
C LYS A 27 25.98 -34.19 20.59
N SER A 28 25.43 -34.82 19.57
CA SER A 28 25.85 -36.14 19.13
C SER A 28 27.36 -36.03 18.95
N VAL A 29 28.11 -36.71 19.82
CA VAL A 29 29.56 -36.80 19.66
C VAL A 29 29.74 -37.45 18.28
N PRO A 30 30.41 -36.78 17.32
CA PRO A 30 30.61 -37.36 16.00
C PRO A 30 31.23 -38.74 16.19
N LYS A 31 30.56 -39.76 15.66
CA LYS A 31 31.11 -41.12 15.66
C LYS A 31 32.41 -41.03 14.88
N LYS A 32 33.56 -41.16 15.55
CA LYS A 32 34.88 -41.01 14.91
C LYS A 32 35.00 -42.04 13.78
N THR A 33 34.80 -41.58 12.55
CA THR A 33 34.95 -42.37 11.33
C THR A 33 36.32 -42.07 10.75
N LYS A 34 37.00 -43.12 10.25
CA LYS A 34 38.39 -43.04 9.76
C LYS A 34 38.38 -42.59 8.30
N VAL A 35 39.32 -41.73 7.93
CA VAL A 35 39.60 -41.39 6.52
C VAL A 35 40.48 -42.48 5.90
N TYR A 36 40.07 -43.00 4.75
CA TYR A 36 40.79 -44.04 4.01
C TYR A 36 41.47 -43.43 2.79
N LEU A 37 42.75 -43.77 2.58
CA LEU A 37 43.42 -43.58 1.30
C LEU A 37 42.99 -44.72 0.37
N GLU A 38 42.36 -44.39 -0.76
CA GLU A 38 41.85 -45.36 -1.73
C GLU A 38 42.87 -45.61 -2.85
N HIS A 39 43.53 -44.55 -3.35
CA HIS A 39 44.56 -44.67 -4.40
C HIS A 39 45.58 -43.53 -4.33
N ALA A 40 46.82 -43.81 -4.69
CA ALA A 40 47.86 -42.85 -5.05
C ALA A 40 48.90 -43.56 -5.94
N ASP A 41 49.41 -42.89 -6.98
CA ASP A 41 50.43 -43.48 -7.84
C ASP A 41 51.79 -43.58 -7.13
N VAL A 42 52.09 -42.61 -6.26
CA VAL A 42 53.29 -42.57 -5.43
C VAL A 42 52.90 -42.29 -3.98
N GLN A 43 53.38 -43.14 -3.06
CA GLN A 43 53.23 -42.99 -1.62
C GLN A 43 54.61 -43.02 -0.95
N LEU A 44 54.99 -41.89 -0.35
CA LEU A 44 56.23 -41.74 0.40
C LEU A 44 55.93 -41.55 1.88
N PHE A 45 56.63 -42.33 2.71
CA PHE A 45 56.56 -42.19 4.16
C PHE A 45 57.97 -42.30 4.72
N ASP A 46 58.48 -41.18 5.22
CA ASP A 46 59.82 -41.09 5.80
C ASP A 46 59.71 -40.54 7.22
N LYS A 47 59.90 -41.44 8.20
CA LYS A 47 59.84 -41.10 9.62
C LYS A 47 60.97 -40.17 10.07
N GLU A 48 62.08 -40.09 9.34
CA GLU A 48 63.22 -39.23 9.70
C GLU A 48 63.10 -37.81 9.13
N VAL A 49 62.32 -37.63 8.06
CA VAL A 49 62.14 -36.33 7.37
C VAL A 49 60.79 -35.67 7.71
N ASN A 50 59.70 -36.44 7.86
CA ASN A 50 58.36 -35.93 8.20
C ASN A 50 57.57 -36.99 9.00
N ALA A 51 57.78 -37.05 10.33
CA ALA A 51 57.26 -38.12 11.19
C ALA A 51 55.73 -38.29 11.22
N ASP A 52 54.99 -37.23 10.88
CA ASP A 52 53.56 -37.14 11.18
C ASP A 52 52.65 -37.24 9.94
N ARG A 53 53.24 -37.31 8.73
CA ARG A 53 52.47 -37.31 7.47
C ARG A 53 53.04 -38.23 6.39
N GLN A 54 52.14 -38.77 5.58
CA GLN A 54 52.47 -39.42 4.30
C GLN A 54 52.41 -38.37 3.18
N VAL A 55 53.34 -38.43 2.24
CA VAL A 55 53.35 -37.58 1.03
C VAL A 55 52.88 -38.40 -0.15
N LEU A 56 51.80 -37.96 -0.78
CA LEU A 56 51.09 -38.67 -1.83
C LEU A 56 51.10 -37.84 -3.12
N SER A 57 51.29 -38.48 -4.27
CA SER A 57 51.29 -37.80 -5.57
C SER A 57 50.77 -38.72 -6.67
N GLY A 58 50.05 -38.13 -7.64
CA GLY A 58 49.48 -38.79 -8.81
C GLY A 58 48.15 -39.45 -8.49
N ASN A 59 47.07 -38.94 -9.12
CA ASN A 59 45.70 -39.48 -9.05
C ASN A 59 45.20 -39.81 -7.63
N VAL A 60 45.55 -38.97 -6.64
CA VAL A 60 45.29 -39.30 -5.23
C VAL A 60 43.80 -39.28 -4.94
N SER A 61 43.29 -40.30 -4.25
CA SER A 61 41.89 -40.38 -3.83
C SER A 61 41.73 -40.89 -2.40
N PHE A 62 40.79 -40.27 -1.69
CA PHE A 62 40.43 -40.62 -0.32
C PHE A 62 38.93 -40.87 -0.21
N ARG A 63 38.53 -41.67 0.77
CA ARG A 63 37.14 -41.91 1.14
C ARG A 63 36.91 -41.68 2.63
N HIS A 64 35.82 -41.00 2.95
CA HIS A 64 35.32 -40.87 4.31
C HIS A 64 33.79 -41.01 4.34
N ASP A 65 33.32 -42.13 4.89
CA ASP A 65 31.93 -42.58 4.80
C ASP A 65 31.46 -42.68 3.34
N SER A 66 30.45 -41.90 2.94
CA SER A 66 29.94 -41.82 1.57
C SER A 66 30.55 -40.67 0.74
N SER A 67 31.58 -40.00 1.26
CA SER A 67 32.27 -38.92 0.53
C SER A 67 33.61 -39.35 -0.01
N TYR A 68 33.90 -38.92 -1.23
CA TYR A 68 35.16 -39.14 -1.92
C TYR A 68 35.87 -37.81 -2.14
N MET A 69 37.19 -37.80 -2.06
CA MET A 69 38.04 -36.62 -2.29
C MET A 69 39.16 -37.00 -3.24
N TYR A 70 39.39 -36.21 -4.28
CA TYR A 70 40.37 -36.43 -5.35
C TYR A 70 41.28 -35.22 -5.48
N CYS A 71 42.55 -35.43 -5.83
CA CYS A 71 43.53 -34.36 -6.06
C CYS A 71 44.78 -34.88 -6.79
N ASP A 72 45.64 -33.96 -7.23
CA ASP A 72 46.93 -34.28 -7.86
C ASP A 72 47.97 -34.74 -6.83
N SER A 73 47.99 -34.13 -5.64
CA SER A 73 48.91 -34.47 -4.55
C SER A 73 48.31 -34.18 -3.16
N ALA A 74 48.79 -34.86 -2.12
CA ALA A 74 48.28 -34.66 -0.76
C ALA A 74 49.31 -34.97 0.34
N TYR A 75 49.12 -34.31 1.49
CA TYR A 75 49.66 -34.73 2.77
C TYR A 75 48.56 -35.43 3.57
N PHE A 76 48.81 -36.68 4.00
CA PHE A 76 47.86 -37.44 4.79
C PHE A 76 48.39 -37.71 6.20
N TYR A 77 47.61 -37.29 7.20
CA TYR A 77 47.91 -37.43 8.62
C TYR A 77 47.01 -38.52 9.21
N GLU A 78 47.45 -39.78 9.12
CA GLU A 78 46.62 -40.94 9.48
C GLU A 78 46.18 -40.93 10.96
N GLN A 79 47.05 -40.47 11.87
CA GLN A 79 46.75 -40.45 13.31
C GLN A 79 45.62 -39.49 13.66
N SER A 80 45.57 -38.33 13.01
CA SER A 80 44.51 -37.33 13.17
C SER A 80 43.36 -37.54 12.20
N SER A 81 43.43 -38.49 11.26
CA SER A 81 42.45 -38.68 10.19
C SER A 81 42.16 -37.37 9.43
N SER A 82 43.22 -36.63 9.11
CA SER A 82 43.14 -35.36 8.38
C SER A 82 44.05 -35.37 7.15
N LEU A 83 43.74 -34.51 6.17
CA LEU A 83 44.55 -34.36 4.96
C LEU A 83 44.62 -32.92 4.49
N GLU A 84 45.69 -32.62 3.76
CA GLU A 84 45.83 -31.45 2.90
C GLU A 84 45.96 -31.95 1.47
N ALA A 85 45.09 -31.52 0.57
CA ALA A 85 45.08 -31.89 -0.83
C ALA A 85 45.34 -30.65 -1.71
N PHE A 86 46.11 -30.84 -2.77
CA PHE A 86 46.64 -29.79 -3.64
C PHE A 86 46.45 -30.16 -5.11
N GLY A 87 46.01 -29.18 -5.90
CA GLY A 87 45.85 -29.30 -7.35
C GLY A 87 44.61 -30.11 -7.75
N SER A 88 43.79 -29.52 -8.62
CA SER A 88 42.60 -30.16 -9.22
C SER A 88 41.70 -30.84 -8.18
N VAL A 89 41.49 -30.18 -7.03
CA VAL A 89 40.81 -30.81 -5.89
C VAL A 89 39.31 -30.93 -6.16
N ARG A 90 38.78 -32.12 -5.89
CA ARG A 90 37.36 -32.42 -6.05
C ARG A 90 36.85 -33.27 -4.88
N MET A 91 35.77 -32.84 -4.25
CA MET A 91 35.05 -33.60 -3.23
C MET A 91 33.64 -33.92 -3.71
N GLU A 92 33.20 -35.16 -3.49
CA GLU A 92 31.89 -35.66 -3.92
C GLU A 92 31.17 -36.30 -2.73
N GLN A 93 29.86 -36.05 -2.58
CA GLN A 93 29.02 -36.68 -1.57
C GLN A 93 27.77 -37.28 -2.23
N GLY A 94 27.82 -38.60 -2.46
CA GLY A 94 26.84 -39.29 -3.29
C GLY A 94 26.77 -38.67 -4.69
N ASP A 95 25.57 -38.63 -5.26
CA ASP A 95 25.34 -38.13 -6.63
C ASP A 95 24.79 -36.69 -6.66
N THR A 96 24.79 -35.99 -5.52
CA THR A 96 24.06 -34.72 -5.35
C THR A 96 24.93 -33.51 -5.07
N LEU A 97 26.12 -33.68 -4.50
CA LEU A 97 26.97 -32.56 -4.07
C LEU A 97 28.40 -32.76 -4.54
N PHE A 98 28.90 -31.78 -5.29
CA PHE A 98 30.24 -31.76 -5.85
C PHE A 98 30.90 -30.43 -5.46
N VAL A 99 32.11 -30.47 -4.92
CA VAL A 99 32.87 -29.28 -4.52
C VAL A 99 34.25 -29.32 -5.15
N TYR A 100 34.61 -28.27 -5.87
CA TYR A 100 35.87 -28.14 -6.59
C TYR A 100 36.69 -26.98 -6.02
N GLY A 101 38.01 -27.05 -6.13
CA GLY A 101 38.95 -25.97 -5.80
C GLY A 101 40.39 -26.38 -6.06
N ASP A 102 41.36 -25.54 -5.71
CA ASP A 102 42.78 -25.85 -5.90
C ASP A 102 43.47 -26.35 -4.61
N TYR A 103 42.88 -26.09 -3.45
CA TYR A 103 43.34 -26.59 -2.15
C TYR A 103 42.19 -27.05 -1.25
N LEU A 104 42.42 -28.14 -0.51
CA LEU A 104 41.53 -28.62 0.54
C LEU A 104 42.31 -28.99 1.80
N PHE A 105 41.89 -28.44 2.92
CA PHE A 105 42.17 -29.03 4.22
C PHE A 105 40.92 -29.77 4.72
N TYR A 106 41.05 -31.05 5.05
CA TYR A 106 39.95 -31.85 5.59
C TYR A 106 40.29 -32.46 6.95
N ASP A 107 39.43 -32.23 7.93
CA ASP A 107 39.49 -32.85 9.26
C ASP A 107 38.38 -33.88 9.39
N GLY A 108 38.74 -35.17 9.40
CA GLY A 108 37.79 -36.27 9.51
C GLY A 108 37.11 -36.37 10.87
N ASN A 109 37.71 -35.87 11.97
CA ASN A 109 37.12 -36.00 13.30
C ASN A 109 35.92 -35.07 13.51
N ILE A 110 36.02 -33.85 12.99
CA ILE A 110 34.94 -32.86 13.03
C ILE A 110 34.19 -32.74 11.70
N GLN A 111 34.59 -33.53 10.70
CA GLN A 111 34.01 -33.59 9.36
C GLN A 111 33.95 -32.24 8.62
N LEU A 112 35.00 -31.42 8.78
CA LEU A 112 35.10 -30.09 8.21
C LEU A 112 36.04 -30.10 6.99
N ALA A 113 35.52 -29.69 5.84
CA ALA A 113 36.29 -29.40 4.63
C ALA A 113 36.50 -27.90 4.48
N LYS A 114 37.75 -27.45 4.32
CA LYS A 114 38.11 -26.06 4.02
C LYS A 114 38.69 -26.01 2.61
N MET A 115 37.86 -25.67 1.64
CA MET A 115 38.24 -25.54 0.23
C MET A 115 38.70 -24.11 -0.05
N ARG A 116 39.79 -23.93 -0.78
CA ARG A 116 40.35 -22.62 -1.13
C ARG A 116 40.69 -22.56 -2.61
N GLU A 117 40.67 -21.33 -3.13
CA GLU A 117 41.07 -20.93 -4.49
C GLU A 117 40.16 -21.53 -5.57
N ASN A 118 39.51 -20.67 -6.37
CA ASN A 118 38.61 -21.05 -7.46
C ASN A 118 37.49 -22.02 -7.02
N VAL A 119 36.92 -21.82 -5.83
CA VAL A 119 35.99 -22.77 -5.23
C VAL A 119 34.64 -22.73 -5.93
N ARG A 120 34.14 -23.91 -6.30
CA ARG A 120 32.81 -24.10 -6.88
C ARG A 120 32.10 -25.26 -6.20
N MET A 121 30.96 -25.02 -5.58
CA MET A 121 30.08 -26.05 -5.02
C MET A 121 28.83 -26.18 -5.89
N GLU A 122 28.63 -27.35 -6.47
CA GLU A 122 27.47 -27.72 -7.28
C GLU A 122 26.54 -28.64 -6.48
N ASN A 123 25.27 -28.26 -6.37
CA ASN A 123 24.23 -29.08 -5.74
C ASN A 123 23.15 -29.41 -6.77
N VAL A 124 23.10 -30.69 -7.15
CA VAL A 124 22.10 -31.26 -8.07
C VAL A 124 20.78 -31.42 -7.32
N GLN A 125 19.75 -30.77 -7.83
CA GLN A 125 18.40 -30.78 -7.28
C GLN A 125 17.61 -32.00 -7.80
N ALA A 126 16.46 -32.28 -7.16
CA ALA A 126 15.61 -33.41 -7.54
C ALA A 126 15.05 -33.29 -8.97
N ASP A 127 14.91 -32.08 -9.50
CA ASP A 127 14.47 -31.77 -10.87
C ASP A 127 15.64 -31.75 -11.89
N SER A 128 16.82 -32.22 -11.49
CA SER A 128 18.07 -32.18 -12.28
C SER A 128 18.62 -30.77 -12.55
N SER A 129 18.04 -29.71 -11.98
CA SER A 129 18.67 -28.40 -12.00
C SER A 129 19.91 -28.38 -11.10
N VAL A 130 20.87 -27.50 -11.41
CA VAL A 130 22.10 -27.36 -10.64
C VAL A 130 22.15 -25.96 -10.04
N VAL A 131 22.31 -25.91 -8.72
CA VAL A 131 22.61 -24.67 -7.99
C VAL A 131 24.10 -24.63 -7.76
N THR A 132 24.75 -23.54 -8.17
CA THR A 132 26.20 -23.41 -8.09
C THR A 132 26.59 -22.25 -7.18
N LEU A 133 27.40 -22.51 -6.16
CA LEU A 133 28.03 -21.52 -5.30
C LEU A 133 29.49 -21.33 -5.73
N PHE A 134 29.86 -20.09 -6.03
CA PHE A 134 31.21 -19.65 -6.36
C PHE A 134 31.78 -18.80 -5.22
N THR A 135 33.03 -19.05 -4.82
CA THR A 135 33.76 -18.25 -3.82
C THR A 135 35.26 -18.59 -3.91
N ASP A 136 36.14 -17.79 -3.30
CA ASP A 136 37.54 -18.18 -3.11
C ASP A 136 37.78 -18.98 -1.83
N SER A 137 36.87 -18.86 -0.85
CA SER A 137 37.05 -19.43 0.49
C SER A 137 35.75 -20.07 1.01
N LEU A 138 35.65 -21.39 0.92
CA LEU A 138 34.50 -22.16 1.41
C LEU A 138 34.88 -23.07 2.57
N ASN A 139 34.10 -23.06 3.63
CA ASN A 139 34.10 -24.11 4.63
C ASN A 139 32.82 -24.92 4.49
N TYR A 140 32.93 -26.24 4.40
CA TYR A 140 31.80 -27.17 4.36
C TYR A 140 31.84 -28.08 5.59
N ASP A 141 30.91 -27.85 6.51
CA ASP A 141 30.66 -28.70 7.66
C ASP A 141 29.70 -29.81 7.23
N ARG A 142 30.23 -31.03 7.07
CA ARG A 142 29.42 -32.19 6.65
C ARG A 142 28.48 -32.68 7.75
N ALA A 143 28.83 -32.47 9.02
CA ALA A 143 27.99 -32.90 10.14
C ALA A 143 26.74 -32.00 10.24
N ALA A 144 26.91 -30.69 10.04
CA ALA A 144 25.81 -29.74 9.96
C ALA A 144 25.12 -29.70 8.59
N ASN A 145 25.78 -30.20 7.53
CA ASN A 145 25.36 -30.10 6.14
C ASN A 145 25.17 -28.64 5.69
N ILE A 146 26.19 -27.82 5.95
CA ILE A 146 26.22 -26.38 5.66
C ILE A 146 27.57 -25.99 5.07
N GLY A 147 27.54 -25.36 3.90
CA GLY A 147 28.67 -24.64 3.31
C GLY A 147 28.58 -23.15 3.64
N TYR A 148 29.67 -22.50 4.01
CA TYR A 148 29.69 -21.06 4.29
C TYR A 148 30.99 -20.41 3.83
N TYR A 149 30.86 -19.16 3.38
CA TYR A 149 31.95 -18.29 2.93
C TYR A 149 31.91 -16.96 3.69
N PHE A 150 33.05 -16.28 3.71
CA PHE A 150 33.25 -15.06 4.50
C PHE A 150 34.16 -14.02 3.83
N GLU A 151 34.45 -14.21 2.53
CA GLU A 151 35.31 -13.32 1.72
C GLU A 151 34.62 -12.99 0.38
N GLY A 152 33.29 -13.02 0.36
CA GLY A 152 32.50 -12.89 -0.86
C GLY A 152 32.15 -14.24 -1.49
N GLY A 153 30.95 -14.30 -2.07
CA GLY A 153 30.51 -15.46 -2.81
C GLY A 153 29.23 -15.17 -3.58
N THR A 154 28.99 -15.99 -4.59
CA THR A 154 27.84 -15.88 -5.49
C THR A 154 27.16 -17.23 -5.63
N ILE A 155 25.85 -17.28 -5.43
CA ILE A 155 25.01 -18.44 -5.74
C ILE A 155 24.25 -18.13 -7.03
N VAL A 156 24.37 -19.02 -8.00
CA VAL A 156 23.69 -18.95 -9.30
C VAL A 156 22.76 -20.15 -9.42
N ASP A 157 21.52 -19.87 -9.82
CA ASP A 157 20.58 -20.87 -10.31
C ASP A 157 20.07 -20.52 -11.71
N ALA A 158 19.06 -21.23 -12.19
CA ALA A 158 18.53 -21.06 -13.55
C ALA A 158 17.99 -19.65 -13.86
N GLN A 159 17.59 -18.87 -12.86
CA GLN A 159 16.93 -17.57 -13.05
C GLN A 159 17.57 -16.43 -12.26
N ASN A 160 18.34 -16.73 -11.21
CA ASN A 160 18.80 -15.73 -10.25
C ASN A 160 20.29 -15.87 -9.98
N GLU A 161 20.92 -14.71 -9.80
CA GLU A 161 22.28 -14.57 -9.31
C GLU A 161 22.24 -13.81 -7.98
N LEU A 162 22.72 -14.43 -6.90
CA LEU A 162 22.74 -13.85 -5.55
C LEU A 162 24.17 -13.74 -5.06
N SER A 163 24.63 -12.53 -4.78
CA SER A 163 25.97 -12.27 -4.23
C SER A 163 25.90 -11.61 -2.86
N SER A 164 26.90 -11.86 -2.01
CA SER A 164 27.07 -11.19 -0.71
C SER A 164 28.50 -11.31 -0.22
N PHE A 165 28.86 -10.60 0.85
CA PHE A 165 30.15 -10.75 1.50
C PHE A 165 30.21 -12.00 2.41
N TYR A 166 29.15 -12.24 3.18
CA TYR A 166 28.98 -13.46 3.99
C TYR A 166 27.77 -14.26 3.54
N GLY A 167 27.96 -15.55 3.31
CA GLY A 167 26.83 -16.40 2.97
C GLY A 167 27.00 -17.83 3.42
N GLN A 168 25.86 -18.48 3.61
CA GLN A 168 25.77 -19.89 3.93
C GLN A 168 24.72 -20.54 3.05
N TYR A 169 24.93 -21.80 2.73
CA TYR A 169 24.02 -22.63 1.96
C TYR A 169 23.94 -24.01 2.59
N SER A 170 22.72 -24.49 2.84
CA SER A 170 22.49 -25.87 3.27
C SER A 170 22.01 -26.70 2.09
N PRO A 171 22.83 -27.65 1.59
CA PRO A 171 22.41 -28.55 0.54
C PRO A 171 21.24 -29.46 0.92
N GLY A 172 21.01 -29.69 2.21
CA GLY A 172 19.92 -30.50 2.75
C GLY A 172 18.57 -29.78 2.78
N THR A 173 18.54 -28.52 3.26
CA THR A 173 17.29 -27.74 3.33
C THR A 173 17.04 -26.86 2.11
N LYS A 174 18.03 -26.73 1.21
CA LYS A 174 17.99 -25.86 0.03
C LYS A 174 17.81 -24.37 0.39
N ILE A 175 18.19 -23.99 1.61
CA ILE A 175 18.16 -22.61 2.09
C ILE A 175 19.56 -22.01 2.02
N ALA A 176 19.65 -20.83 1.42
CA ALA A 176 20.79 -19.95 1.50
C ALA A 176 20.45 -18.72 2.36
N VAL A 177 21.42 -18.24 3.14
CA VAL A 177 21.33 -16.98 3.89
C VAL A 177 22.52 -16.13 3.50
N PHE A 178 22.25 -14.90 3.12
CA PHE A 178 23.21 -13.90 2.65
C PHE A 178 23.19 -12.71 3.61
N ASN A 179 24.36 -12.21 3.97
CA ASN A 179 24.53 -11.06 4.85
C ASN A 179 25.62 -10.14 4.30
N ASP A 180 25.43 -8.85 4.52
CA ASP A 180 26.28 -7.75 4.06
C ASP A 180 26.36 -7.63 2.54
N SER A 181 25.93 -6.46 2.04
CA SER A 181 26.02 -6.07 0.63
C SER A 181 25.35 -7.09 -0.31
N VAL A 182 24.19 -7.63 0.11
CA VAL A 182 23.47 -8.66 -0.64
C VAL A 182 22.87 -8.05 -1.91
N ARG A 183 23.08 -8.73 -3.03
CA ARG A 183 22.51 -8.37 -4.33
C ARG A 183 21.93 -9.61 -4.99
N LEU A 184 20.60 -9.62 -5.17
CA LEU A 184 19.88 -10.57 -6.01
C LEU A 184 19.57 -9.90 -7.35
N GLN A 185 20.13 -10.45 -8.42
CA GLN A 185 19.87 -10.02 -9.78
C GLN A 185 18.96 -11.02 -10.49
N ASN A 186 17.87 -10.52 -11.07
CA ASN A 186 16.93 -11.22 -11.93
C ASN A 186 16.75 -10.39 -13.23
N GLU A 187 16.19 -10.98 -14.28
CA GLU A 187 15.89 -10.26 -15.53
C GLU A 187 14.98 -9.05 -15.33
N LYS A 188 14.06 -9.09 -14.35
CA LYS A 188 13.02 -8.07 -14.16
C LYS A 188 13.35 -7.01 -13.10
N PHE A 189 14.30 -7.27 -12.21
CA PHE A 189 14.63 -6.37 -11.10
C PHE A 189 15.99 -6.72 -10.48
N THR A 190 16.54 -5.77 -9.73
CA THR A 190 17.66 -6.02 -8.80
C THR A 190 17.22 -5.70 -7.38
N LEU A 191 17.41 -6.64 -6.45
CA LEU A 191 17.16 -6.45 -5.02
C LEU A 191 18.48 -6.30 -4.29
N TYR A 192 18.62 -5.21 -3.54
CA TYR A 192 19.70 -4.95 -2.61
C TYR A 192 19.20 -5.13 -1.19
N SER A 193 19.96 -5.82 -0.33
CA SER A 193 19.60 -6.03 1.08
C SER A 193 20.83 -6.09 1.98
N ASP A 194 20.64 -5.75 3.25
CA ASP A 194 21.59 -6.11 4.31
C ASP A 194 21.57 -7.63 4.59
N THR A 195 20.38 -8.21 4.73
CA THR A 195 20.18 -9.63 5.07
C THR A 195 19.05 -10.23 4.24
N LEU A 196 19.32 -11.35 3.58
CA LEU A 196 18.37 -12.05 2.73
C LEU A 196 18.44 -13.56 2.96
N GLN A 197 17.29 -14.20 3.11
CA GLN A 197 17.18 -15.65 3.02
C GLN A 197 16.59 -16.02 1.66
N TYR A 198 17.15 -17.03 1.00
CA TYR A 198 16.67 -17.50 -0.29
C TYR A 198 16.48 -19.01 -0.27
N SER A 199 15.31 -19.47 -0.72
CA SER A 199 15.05 -20.87 -0.98
C SER A 199 15.38 -21.19 -2.42
N THR A 200 16.39 -22.03 -2.65
CA THR A 200 16.76 -22.47 -4.00
C THR A 200 15.80 -23.51 -4.56
N GLU A 201 14.88 -24.04 -3.74
CA GLU A 201 13.81 -24.94 -4.17
C GLU A 201 12.58 -24.15 -4.62
N THR A 202 12.03 -23.32 -3.73
CA THR A 202 10.78 -22.56 -3.99
C THR A 202 11.01 -21.22 -4.69
N LYS A 203 12.26 -20.78 -4.80
CA LYS A 203 12.68 -19.50 -5.39
C LYS A 203 12.12 -18.27 -4.65
N ILE A 204 11.83 -18.44 -3.36
CA ILE A 204 11.34 -17.37 -2.49
C ILE A 204 12.54 -16.67 -1.84
N ALA A 205 12.66 -15.37 -2.08
CA ALA A 205 13.55 -14.46 -1.37
C ALA A 205 12.80 -13.83 -0.19
N THR A 206 13.22 -14.11 1.05
CA THR A 206 12.68 -13.51 2.27
C THR A 206 13.60 -12.39 2.74
N ILE A 207 13.01 -11.20 2.87
CA ILE A 207 13.69 -9.99 3.30
C ILE A 207 13.68 -9.93 4.82
N LEU A 208 14.88 -9.87 5.42
CA LEU A 208 15.09 -9.88 6.87
C LEU A 208 15.75 -8.60 7.38
N GLY A 209 16.04 -7.64 6.49
CA GLY A 209 16.66 -6.36 6.83
C GLY A 209 16.36 -5.29 5.79
N PRO A 210 16.84 -4.04 6.02
CA PRO A 210 16.64 -2.93 5.10
C PRO A 210 17.04 -3.29 3.67
N SER A 211 16.12 -3.10 2.74
CA SER A 211 16.22 -3.55 1.36
C SER A 211 15.63 -2.54 0.39
N VAL A 212 16.17 -2.55 -0.83
CA VAL A 212 15.66 -1.80 -1.97
C VAL A 212 15.51 -2.73 -3.17
N ILE A 213 14.30 -2.79 -3.73
CA ILE A 213 14.03 -3.48 -4.99
C ILE A 213 13.93 -2.42 -6.09
N VAL A 214 14.80 -2.52 -7.09
CA VAL A 214 14.90 -1.58 -8.21
C VAL A 214 14.40 -2.26 -9.49
N SER A 215 13.46 -1.61 -10.17
CA SER A 215 12.86 -2.10 -11.42
C SER A 215 12.55 -0.94 -12.36
N ASP A 216 12.20 -1.24 -13.61
CA ASP A 216 11.81 -0.23 -14.61
C ASP A 216 10.55 0.55 -14.21
N SER A 217 9.67 -0.06 -13.41
CA SER A 217 8.43 0.55 -12.92
C SER A 217 8.62 1.45 -11.69
N GLY A 218 9.78 1.41 -11.05
CA GLY A 218 10.05 2.16 -9.83
C GLY A 218 10.82 1.37 -8.77
N ASN A 219 10.91 1.98 -7.59
CA ASN A 219 11.69 1.50 -6.45
C ASN A 219 10.78 1.09 -5.30
N ILE A 220 11.12 0.00 -4.63
CA ILE A 220 10.45 -0.45 -3.41
C ILE A 220 11.47 -0.42 -2.28
N TYR A 221 11.13 0.26 -1.19
CA TYR A 221 11.91 0.31 0.04
C TYR A 221 11.17 -0.50 1.11
N THR A 222 11.82 -1.53 1.65
CA THR A 222 11.21 -2.46 2.59
C THR A 222 12.25 -3.02 3.55
N SER A 223 11.84 -3.36 4.77
CA SER A 223 12.71 -4.06 5.74
C SER A 223 12.26 -5.48 6.02
N LYS A 224 11.09 -5.88 5.51
CA LYS A 224 10.47 -7.16 5.80
C LYS A 224 9.46 -7.53 4.74
N GLY A 225 9.49 -8.79 4.33
CA GLY A 225 8.59 -9.30 3.31
C GLY A 225 9.17 -10.50 2.60
N TRP A 226 8.54 -10.89 1.50
CA TRP A 226 9.06 -11.92 0.63
C TRP A 226 8.68 -11.66 -0.82
N TYR A 227 9.46 -12.24 -1.73
CA TYR A 227 9.25 -12.21 -3.16
C TYR A 227 9.46 -13.60 -3.75
N ASN A 228 8.49 -14.10 -4.52
CA ASN A 228 8.62 -15.33 -5.29
C ASN A 228 9.06 -15.01 -6.73
N THR A 229 10.27 -15.41 -7.12
CA THR A 229 10.82 -15.06 -8.45
C THR A 229 10.20 -15.83 -9.60
N VAL A 230 9.48 -16.92 -9.32
CA VAL A 230 8.79 -17.73 -10.34
C VAL A 230 7.37 -17.21 -10.55
N GLU A 231 6.60 -17.10 -9.47
CA GLU A 231 5.20 -16.65 -9.54
C GLU A 231 5.05 -15.13 -9.72
N ASN A 232 6.16 -14.38 -9.56
CA ASN A 232 6.16 -12.92 -9.57
C ASN A 232 5.16 -12.32 -8.57
N THR A 233 5.08 -12.93 -7.38
CA THR A 233 4.24 -12.51 -6.27
C THR A 233 5.08 -11.96 -5.12
N ALA A 234 4.59 -10.93 -4.46
CA ALA A 234 5.29 -10.27 -3.36
C ALA A 234 4.33 -9.95 -2.21
N LEU A 235 4.87 -10.02 -1.00
CA LEU A 235 4.25 -9.44 0.20
C LEU A 235 5.28 -8.58 0.91
N LEU A 236 4.99 -7.29 1.00
CA LEU A 236 5.79 -6.28 1.68
C LEU A 236 5.12 -5.96 3.02
N LEU A 237 5.90 -5.81 4.08
CA LEU A 237 5.42 -5.62 5.45
C LEU A 237 6.07 -4.38 6.09
N ASP A 238 5.68 -4.08 7.32
CA ASP A 238 6.28 -3.06 8.19
C ASP A 238 6.36 -1.67 7.54
N ARG A 239 5.24 -1.20 6.93
CA ARG A 239 5.15 0.13 6.28
C ARG A 239 6.16 0.34 5.16
N SER A 240 6.27 -0.67 4.29
CA SER A 240 7.06 -0.58 3.06
C SER A 240 6.59 0.58 2.17
N GLN A 241 7.52 1.14 1.40
CA GLN A 241 7.29 2.29 0.53
C GLN A 241 7.53 1.90 -0.93
N ILE A 242 6.59 2.24 -1.80
CA ILE A 242 6.67 2.02 -3.25
C ILE A 242 6.68 3.39 -3.93
N VAL A 243 7.72 3.66 -4.70
CA VAL A 243 7.89 4.92 -5.44
C VAL A 243 7.88 4.62 -6.93
N SER A 244 6.91 5.19 -7.65
CA SER A 244 6.76 5.04 -9.10
C SER A 244 6.43 6.40 -9.73
N GLY A 245 7.38 6.98 -10.47
CA GLY A 245 7.25 8.31 -11.04
C GLY A 245 6.95 9.38 -9.97
N ASN A 246 5.79 10.02 -10.08
CA ASN A 246 5.32 11.05 -9.14
C ASN A 246 4.48 10.50 -7.98
N ARG A 247 4.41 9.17 -7.86
CA ARG A 247 3.56 8.47 -6.89
C ARG A 247 4.37 7.80 -5.80
N LEU A 248 3.93 7.97 -4.57
CA LEU A 248 4.43 7.29 -3.38
C LEU A 248 3.25 6.53 -2.75
N LEU A 249 3.39 5.22 -2.55
CA LEU A 249 2.45 4.38 -1.82
C LEU A 249 3.14 3.80 -0.58
N THR A 250 2.46 3.84 0.56
CA THR A 250 2.85 3.13 1.78
C THR A 250 1.63 2.43 2.38
N GLY A 251 1.85 1.35 3.13
CA GLY A 251 0.82 0.62 3.87
C GLY A 251 1.47 -0.40 4.79
N ASP A 252 0.80 -0.79 5.87
CA ASP A 252 1.33 -1.73 6.86
C ASP A 252 1.67 -3.09 6.21
N SER A 253 0.83 -3.54 5.28
CA SER A 253 1.16 -4.60 4.34
C SER A 253 0.72 -4.27 2.91
N ILE A 254 1.52 -4.69 1.94
CA ILE A 254 1.23 -4.53 0.51
C ILE A 254 1.50 -5.86 -0.18
N SER A 255 0.48 -6.41 -0.84
CA SER A 255 0.55 -7.62 -1.65
C SER A 255 0.51 -7.24 -3.12
N TYR A 256 1.31 -7.90 -3.96
CA TYR A 256 1.29 -7.67 -5.40
C TYR A 256 1.47 -8.97 -6.18
N LYS A 257 0.62 -9.18 -7.19
CA LYS A 257 0.67 -10.32 -8.11
C LYS A 257 0.85 -9.80 -9.53
N ARG A 258 2.08 -9.90 -10.04
CA ARG A 258 2.46 -9.30 -11.33
C ARG A 258 1.74 -9.93 -12.52
N GLU A 259 1.58 -11.25 -12.54
CA GLU A 259 0.97 -11.98 -13.67
C GLU A 259 -0.47 -11.55 -13.96
N VAL A 260 -1.21 -11.13 -12.92
CA VAL A 260 -2.59 -10.64 -13.04
C VAL A 260 -2.70 -9.12 -12.91
N GLY A 261 -1.58 -8.42 -12.63
CA GLY A 261 -1.56 -6.96 -12.44
C GLY A 261 -2.42 -6.50 -11.27
N PHE A 262 -2.42 -7.23 -10.14
CA PHE A 262 -3.29 -6.95 -9.01
C PHE A 262 -2.47 -6.63 -7.75
N GLY A 263 -2.69 -5.44 -7.19
CA GLY A 263 -2.06 -4.96 -5.97
C GLY A 263 -3.07 -4.66 -4.88
N GLU A 264 -2.78 -5.05 -3.64
CA GLU A 264 -3.59 -4.80 -2.45
C GLU A 264 -2.73 -4.14 -1.38
N ALA A 265 -3.28 -3.17 -0.67
CA ALA A 265 -2.66 -2.54 0.49
C ALA A 265 -3.61 -2.61 1.69
N PHE A 266 -3.05 -2.82 2.88
CA PHE A 266 -3.79 -2.93 4.13
C PHE A 266 -3.09 -2.12 5.23
N GLY A 267 -3.90 -1.45 6.05
CA GLY A 267 -3.48 -0.69 7.23
C GLY A 267 -2.71 0.57 6.88
N ASN A 268 -3.13 1.72 7.43
CA ASN A 268 -2.42 3.00 7.30
C ASN A 268 -1.94 3.31 5.87
N ILE A 269 -2.82 3.07 4.89
CA ILE A 269 -2.52 3.32 3.48
C ILE A 269 -2.32 4.81 3.30
N PHE A 270 -1.23 5.18 2.65
CA PHE A 270 -0.96 6.54 2.23
C PHE A 270 -0.46 6.49 0.80
N LEU A 271 -1.22 7.10 -0.11
CA LEU A 271 -0.88 7.26 -1.51
C LEU A 271 -0.79 8.76 -1.81
N GLN A 272 0.34 9.22 -2.30
CA GLN A 272 0.54 10.61 -2.73
C GLN A 272 0.86 10.65 -4.21
N ASP A 273 0.14 11.48 -4.96
CA ASP A 273 0.47 11.84 -6.35
C ASP A 273 0.82 13.33 -6.39
N THR A 274 2.11 13.63 -6.57
CA THR A 274 2.62 15.01 -6.56
C THR A 274 2.32 15.76 -7.85
N ALA A 275 2.03 15.05 -8.95
CA ALA A 275 1.66 15.68 -10.22
C ALA A 275 0.21 16.18 -10.18
N GLN A 276 -0.69 15.38 -9.59
CA GLN A 276 -2.10 15.77 -9.41
C GLN A 276 -2.35 16.57 -8.12
N LYS A 277 -1.35 16.63 -7.22
CA LYS A 277 -1.45 17.27 -5.91
C LYS A 277 -2.61 16.69 -5.08
N ILE A 278 -2.65 15.36 -5.04
CA ILE A 278 -3.64 14.58 -4.28
C ILE A 278 -2.91 13.68 -3.29
N ILE A 279 -3.47 13.56 -2.09
CA ILE A 279 -3.13 12.54 -1.11
C ILE A 279 -4.38 11.71 -0.85
N PHE A 280 -4.24 10.40 -0.85
CA PHE A 280 -5.26 9.45 -0.48
C PHE A 280 -4.81 8.64 0.72
N GLU A 281 -5.69 8.47 1.69
CA GLU A 281 -5.45 7.69 2.90
C GLU A 281 -6.62 6.73 3.15
N GLY A 282 -6.37 5.57 3.75
CA GLY A 282 -7.40 4.57 4.09
C GLY A 282 -6.84 3.35 4.81
N GLN A 283 -7.68 2.36 5.12
CA GLN A 283 -7.25 1.12 5.78
C GLN A 283 -7.25 -0.10 4.85
N TYR A 284 -7.98 -0.06 3.74
CA TYR A 284 -7.92 -1.10 2.71
C TYR A 284 -8.06 -0.47 1.33
N GLY A 285 -7.30 -0.99 0.36
CA GLY A 285 -7.46 -0.61 -1.03
C GLY A 285 -6.75 -1.57 -1.97
N PHE A 286 -7.21 -1.62 -3.22
CA PHE A 286 -6.60 -2.42 -4.25
C PHE A 286 -6.61 -1.71 -5.60
N TYR A 287 -5.73 -2.17 -6.48
CA TYR A 287 -5.62 -1.72 -7.85
C TYR A 287 -5.52 -2.92 -8.79
N ASP A 288 -6.41 -2.96 -9.76
CA ASP A 288 -6.43 -3.90 -10.88
C ASP A 288 -5.93 -3.17 -12.12
N GLU A 289 -4.69 -3.45 -12.52
CA GLU A 289 -4.04 -2.85 -13.69
C GLU A 289 -4.75 -3.23 -15.00
N LYS A 290 -5.31 -4.44 -15.08
CA LYS A 290 -5.92 -4.96 -16.30
C LYS A 290 -7.24 -4.27 -16.61
N ASN A 291 -8.02 -4.00 -15.57
CA ASN A 291 -9.29 -3.28 -15.68
C ASN A 291 -9.13 -1.77 -15.43
N GLU A 292 -7.90 -1.31 -15.13
CA GLU A 292 -7.58 0.06 -14.71
C GLU A 292 -8.55 0.57 -13.63
N TYR A 293 -8.81 -0.30 -12.64
CA TYR A 293 -9.80 -0.10 -11.59
C TYR A 293 -9.12 0.02 -10.23
N ALA A 294 -9.41 1.11 -9.52
CA ALA A 294 -8.93 1.33 -8.17
C ALA A 294 -10.11 1.35 -7.19
N PHE A 295 -9.90 0.78 -6.01
CA PHE A 295 -10.87 0.74 -4.94
C PHE A 295 -10.18 1.02 -3.62
N ALA A 296 -10.84 1.77 -2.74
CA ALA A 296 -10.38 1.94 -1.38
C ALA A 296 -11.53 2.23 -0.42
N THR A 297 -11.41 1.74 0.80
CA THR A 297 -12.46 1.81 1.83
C THR A 297 -11.86 1.83 3.23
N ASP A 298 -12.74 1.97 4.23
CA ASP A 298 -12.46 2.04 5.66
C ASP A 298 -11.62 3.27 6.05
N SER A 299 -12.31 4.24 6.65
CA SER A 299 -11.76 5.52 7.09
C SER A 299 -11.05 6.30 5.98
N ALA A 300 -11.46 6.08 4.74
CA ALA A 300 -10.82 6.62 3.55
C ALA A 300 -10.97 8.14 3.47
N ARG A 301 -9.89 8.87 3.18
CA ARG A 301 -9.97 10.30 2.86
C ARG A 301 -9.08 10.68 1.69
N CYS A 302 -9.55 11.67 0.95
CA CYS A 302 -8.85 12.31 -0.15
C CYS A 302 -8.56 13.76 0.22
N LEU A 303 -7.33 14.20 0.00
CA LEU A 303 -6.88 15.57 0.17
C LEU A 303 -6.43 16.11 -1.18
N GLU A 304 -6.97 17.25 -1.57
CA GLU A 304 -6.62 17.95 -2.81
C GLU A 304 -6.00 19.30 -2.44
N TYR A 305 -4.75 19.53 -2.82
CA TYR A 305 -3.95 20.69 -2.40
C TYR A 305 -3.35 21.44 -3.61
N SER A 306 -4.04 21.42 -4.75
CA SER A 306 -3.64 22.19 -5.94
C SER A 306 -3.83 23.69 -5.79
N GLN A 307 -4.73 24.09 -4.92
CA GLN A 307 -5.04 25.48 -4.58
C GLN A 307 -4.27 25.92 -3.32
N GLY A 308 -4.37 27.22 -2.97
CA GLY A 308 -3.71 27.76 -1.77
C GLY A 308 -4.25 27.24 -0.43
N ASP A 309 -5.32 26.45 -0.43
CA ASP A 309 -5.89 25.75 0.71
C ASP A 309 -6.25 24.31 0.31
N THR A 310 -6.38 23.40 1.28
CA THR A 310 -6.63 21.96 1.05
C THR A 310 -8.11 21.63 1.16
N LEU A 311 -8.65 20.95 0.16
CA LEU A 311 -9.97 20.31 0.26
C LEU A 311 -9.79 18.92 0.86
N TYR A 312 -10.45 18.68 2.00
CA TYR A 312 -10.52 17.38 2.65
C TYR A 312 -11.85 16.72 2.31
N MET A 313 -11.84 15.46 1.89
CA MET A 313 -13.04 14.69 1.57
C MET A 313 -12.96 13.30 2.20
N HIS A 314 -14.03 12.88 2.83
CA HIS A 314 -14.22 11.53 3.34
C HIS A 314 -15.43 10.88 2.67
N ALA A 315 -15.32 9.59 2.43
CA ALA A 315 -16.40 8.69 2.06
C ALA A 315 -16.08 7.31 2.65
N ASP A 316 -17.10 6.47 2.79
CA ASP A 316 -16.89 5.07 3.16
C ASP A 316 -15.99 4.35 2.15
N THR A 317 -16.26 4.56 0.86
CA THR A 317 -15.58 3.92 -0.27
C THR A 317 -15.30 4.92 -1.38
N PHE A 318 -14.14 4.78 -2.01
CA PHE A 318 -13.75 5.46 -3.23
C PHE A 318 -13.47 4.44 -4.33
N GLU A 319 -13.92 4.77 -5.54
CA GLU A 319 -13.59 4.00 -6.74
C GLU A 319 -13.06 4.91 -7.84
N MET A 320 -12.15 4.37 -8.65
CA MET A 320 -11.74 4.97 -9.90
C MET A 320 -11.81 3.92 -11.00
N MET A 321 -12.39 4.29 -12.14
CA MET A 321 -12.44 3.45 -13.33
C MET A 321 -11.95 4.25 -14.52
N THR A 322 -11.00 3.70 -15.27
CA THR A 322 -10.65 4.25 -16.59
C THR A 322 -11.66 3.76 -17.63
N VAL A 323 -12.25 4.70 -18.38
CA VAL A 323 -13.21 4.41 -19.45
C VAL A 323 -12.51 4.31 -20.79
N ASP A 324 -11.58 5.23 -21.05
CA ASP A 324 -10.67 5.23 -22.20
C ASP A 324 -9.40 6.02 -21.86
N SER A 325 -8.49 6.18 -22.82
CA SER A 325 -7.19 6.86 -22.61
C SER A 325 -7.29 8.32 -22.14
N THR A 326 -8.47 8.93 -22.24
CA THR A 326 -8.74 10.33 -21.87
C THR A 326 -9.81 10.49 -20.79
N ALA A 327 -10.61 9.44 -20.54
CA ALA A 327 -11.78 9.50 -19.69
C ALA A 327 -11.65 8.59 -18.45
N ARG A 328 -11.93 9.15 -17.28
CA ARG A 328 -12.02 8.44 -16.00
C ARG A 328 -13.32 8.81 -15.29
N ILE A 329 -13.85 7.85 -14.53
CA ILE A 329 -14.94 8.04 -13.60
C ILE A 329 -14.40 7.83 -12.19
N VAL A 330 -14.57 8.82 -11.33
CA VAL A 330 -14.24 8.75 -9.91
C VAL A 330 -15.52 8.77 -9.12
N LYS A 331 -15.72 7.80 -8.23
CA LYS A 331 -16.87 7.72 -7.35
C LYS A 331 -16.44 7.78 -5.90
N ALA A 332 -17.28 8.40 -5.08
CA ALA A 332 -17.16 8.40 -3.62
C ALA A 332 -18.54 8.08 -3.04
N TYR A 333 -18.66 7.01 -2.28
CA TYR A 333 -19.91 6.59 -1.66
C TYR A 333 -19.61 5.61 -0.53
N HIS A 334 -20.40 5.47 0.53
CA HIS A 334 -21.51 6.32 0.93
C HIS A 334 -21.07 7.36 1.97
N GLY A 335 -21.97 8.30 2.29
CA GLY A 335 -21.78 9.29 3.34
C GLY A 335 -20.70 10.33 3.04
N VAL A 336 -20.60 10.79 1.80
CA VAL A 336 -19.58 11.77 1.40
C VAL A 336 -19.71 13.07 2.20
N ARG A 337 -18.59 13.50 2.79
CA ARG A 337 -18.46 14.77 3.51
C ARG A 337 -17.15 15.44 3.11
N PHE A 338 -17.17 16.74 2.86
CA PHE A 338 -15.95 17.48 2.54
C PHE A 338 -15.91 18.87 3.17
N PHE A 339 -14.68 19.32 3.39
CA PHE A 339 -14.35 20.57 4.05
C PHE A 339 -13.16 21.25 3.39
N ARG A 340 -13.33 22.54 3.09
CA ARG A 340 -12.32 23.56 2.88
C ARG A 340 -12.84 24.84 3.54
N VAL A 341 -12.00 25.82 3.88
CA VAL A 341 -12.45 27.00 4.63
C VAL A 341 -13.60 27.77 3.94
N ASP A 342 -13.60 27.81 2.61
CA ASP A 342 -14.55 28.56 1.79
C ASP A 342 -15.70 27.68 1.23
N LEU A 343 -15.63 26.36 1.40
CA LEU A 343 -16.56 25.41 0.79
C LEU A 343 -16.71 24.14 1.63
N GLN A 344 -17.93 23.81 2.01
CA GLN A 344 -18.25 22.57 2.71
C GLN A 344 -19.42 21.88 2.05
N GLY A 345 -19.53 20.56 2.24
CA GLY A 345 -20.65 19.83 1.66
C GLY A 345 -20.82 18.44 2.21
N VAL A 346 -22.05 17.95 2.08
CA VAL A 346 -22.45 16.60 2.45
C VAL A 346 -23.43 16.05 1.42
N CYS A 347 -23.34 14.78 1.13
CA CYS A 347 -24.32 14.02 0.34
C CYS A 347 -24.13 12.53 0.60
N ASP A 348 -24.98 11.66 0.03
CA ASP A 348 -24.71 10.23 0.12
C ASP A 348 -23.53 9.83 -0.77
N SER A 349 -23.57 10.25 -2.04
CA SER A 349 -22.67 9.76 -3.08
C SER A 349 -22.24 10.89 -4.01
N MET A 350 -21.00 10.85 -4.48
CA MET A 350 -20.45 11.76 -5.49
C MET A 350 -19.87 10.97 -6.66
N GLN A 351 -20.00 11.53 -7.87
CA GLN A 351 -19.37 11.00 -9.07
C GLN A 351 -18.79 12.13 -9.90
N PHE A 352 -17.51 12.02 -10.27
CA PHE A 352 -16.87 12.92 -11.22
C PHE A 352 -16.52 12.15 -12.51
N SER A 353 -16.81 12.75 -13.66
CA SER A 353 -16.39 12.24 -14.96
C SER A 353 -15.49 13.26 -15.64
N THR A 354 -14.30 12.84 -16.06
CA THR A 354 -13.37 13.74 -16.78
C THR A 354 -13.81 14.01 -18.21
N LYS A 355 -14.68 13.15 -18.78
CA LYS A 355 -15.14 13.24 -20.17
C LYS A 355 -16.00 14.48 -20.41
N ASP A 356 -16.91 14.76 -19.48
CA ASP A 356 -17.80 15.92 -19.51
C ASP A 356 -17.41 16.97 -18.47
N SER A 357 -16.43 16.68 -17.61
CA SER A 357 -15.97 17.55 -16.52
C SER A 357 -17.11 17.93 -15.57
N VAL A 358 -18.00 16.98 -15.28
CA VAL A 358 -19.15 17.17 -14.40
C VAL A 358 -18.98 16.38 -13.11
N LEU A 359 -19.17 17.07 -11.98
CA LEU A 359 -19.26 16.49 -10.66
C LEU A 359 -20.72 16.42 -10.24
N TYR A 360 -21.22 15.21 -10.00
CA TYR A 360 -22.55 14.97 -9.46
C TYR A 360 -22.48 14.68 -7.97
N MET A 361 -23.41 15.26 -7.23
CA MET A 361 -23.71 14.95 -5.83
C MET A 361 -25.13 14.41 -5.76
N TYR A 362 -25.27 13.18 -5.29
CA TYR A 362 -26.53 12.44 -5.28
C TYR A 362 -27.07 12.29 -3.87
N THR A 363 -28.40 12.13 -3.81
CA THR A 363 -29.17 11.85 -2.59
C THR A 363 -28.95 12.93 -1.54
N ASP A 364 -29.82 13.93 -1.60
CA ASP A 364 -29.93 14.94 -0.56
C ASP A 364 -28.66 15.79 -0.32
N PRO A 365 -27.97 16.25 -1.39
CA PRO A 365 -26.79 17.07 -1.23
C PRO A 365 -27.10 18.41 -0.56
N VAL A 366 -26.18 18.86 0.29
CA VAL A 366 -26.16 20.20 0.87
C VAL A 366 -24.76 20.76 0.73
N LEU A 367 -24.66 21.99 0.25
CA LEU A 367 -23.44 22.76 0.10
C LEU A 367 -23.50 24.01 0.95
N TRP A 368 -22.37 24.41 1.52
CA TRP A 368 -22.22 25.67 2.23
C TRP A 368 -21.00 26.44 1.76
N SER A 369 -21.13 27.76 1.75
CA SER A 369 -20.01 28.70 1.54
C SER A 369 -20.31 29.99 2.29
N GLY A 370 -19.52 30.30 3.33
CA GLY A 370 -19.82 31.41 4.24
C GLY A 370 -21.24 31.31 4.82
N GLU A 371 -22.05 32.34 4.58
CA GLU A 371 -23.45 32.44 5.02
C GLU A 371 -24.46 31.77 4.08
N TYR A 372 -24.00 31.17 2.99
CA TYR A 372 -24.86 30.56 1.97
C TYR A 372 -25.01 29.05 2.18
N GLN A 373 -26.22 28.54 1.95
CA GLN A 373 -26.54 27.13 1.86
C GLN A 373 -27.30 26.84 0.56
N LEU A 374 -26.94 25.75 -0.12
CA LEU A 374 -27.61 25.27 -1.33
C LEU A 374 -27.96 23.79 -1.16
N TYR A 375 -29.21 23.39 -1.43
CA TYR A 375 -29.62 21.99 -1.39
C TYR A 375 -30.67 21.66 -2.46
N GLY A 376 -30.77 20.37 -2.77
CA GLY A 376 -31.74 19.82 -3.70
C GLY A 376 -31.81 18.29 -3.65
N ASP A 377 -32.32 17.68 -4.72
CA ASP A 377 -32.28 16.22 -4.90
C ASP A 377 -30.93 15.75 -5.47
N THR A 378 -30.45 16.44 -6.50
CA THR A 378 -29.14 16.25 -7.12
C THR A 378 -28.50 17.60 -7.38
N ILE A 379 -27.19 17.72 -7.16
CA ILE A 379 -26.42 18.89 -7.57
C ILE A 379 -25.39 18.43 -8.60
N ALA A 380 -25.38 19.06 -9.76
CA ALA A 380 -24.37 18.87 -10.80
C ALA A 380 -23.52 20.14 -10.91
N VAL A 381 -22.20 20.00 -10.79
CA VAL A 381 -21.23 21.08 -10.93
C VAL A 381 -20.50 20.88 -12.25
N TYR A 382 -20.68 21.82 -13.17
CA TYR A 382 -20.05 21.82 -14.48
C TYR A 382 -18.77 22.64 -14.41
N MET A 383 -17.66 21.98 -14.69
CA MET A 383 -16.34 22.59 -14.65
C MET A 383 -15.93 23.05 -16.06
N LYS A 384 -15.17 24.14 -16.10
CA LYS A 384 -14.40 24.57 -17.25
C LYS A 384 -12.94 24.69 -16.80
N ASP A 385 -12.12 23.76 -17.29
CA ASP A 385 -10.75 23.54 -16.81
C ASP A 385 -10.74 23.28 -15.29
N THR A 386 -10.12 24.17 -14.50
CA THR A 386 -10.04 24.10 -13.03
C THR A 386 -11.07 24.98 -12.32
N THR A 387 -11.96 25.64 -13.07
CA THR A 387 -12.94 26.59 -12.53
C THR A 387 -14.37 26.10 -12.73
N VAL A 388 -15.28 26.51 -11.84
CA VAL A 388 -16.71 26.21 -11.98
C VAL A 388 -17.29 27.13 -13.07
N ASP A 389 -17.97 26.55 -14.06
CA ASP A 389 -18.76 27.32 -15.04
C ASP A 389 -20.16 27.57 -14.50
N TYR A 390 -20.86 26.50 -14.13
CA TYR A 390 -22.15 26.61 -13.45
C TYR A 390 -22.48 25.42 -12.55
N VAL A 391 -23.32 25.68 -11.56
CA VAL A 391 -23.93 24.67 -10.69
C VAL A 391 -25.39 24.54 -11.07
N HIS A 392 -25.88 23.31 -11.27
CA HIS A 392 -27.27 23.00 -11.52
C HIS A 392 -27.82 22.14 -10.38
N VAL A 393 -28.71 22.72 -9.58
CA VAL A 393 -29.52 21.99 -8.60
C VAL A 393 -30.75 21.45 -9.32
N ILE A 394 -30.80 20.14 -9.46
CA ILE A 394 -31.84 19.43 -10.20
C ILE A 394 -32.89 18.94 -9.22
N ARG A 395 -34.13 19.42 -9.40
CA ARG A 395 -35.30 19.12 -8.55
C ARG A 395 -35.17 19.62 -7.10
N PHE A 396 -36.25 20.20 -6.61
CA PHE A 396 -36.36 20.72 -5.23
C PHE A 396 -35.24 21.70 -4.87
N ALA A 397 -34.88 22.55 -5.83
CA ALA A 397 -33.78 23.49 -5.65
C ALA A 397 -34.12 24.56 -4.61
N PHE A 398 -33.21 24.73 -3.65
CA PHE A 398 -33.36 25.73 -2.61
C PHE A 398 -32.00 26.35 -2.27
N SER A 399 -31.93 27.67 -2.33
CA SER A 399 -30.77 28.47 -1.93
C SER A 399 -31.16 29.38 -0.78
N ILE A 400 -30.31 29.43 0.24
CA ILE A 400 -30.49 30.23 1.45
C ILE A 400 -29.24 31.08 1.66
N GLN A 401 -29.42 32.32 2.07
CA GLN A 401 -28.36 33.16 2.62
C GLN A 401 -28.80 33.65 4.00
N GLN A 402 -28.02 33.35 5.02
CA GLN A 402 -28.23 33.90 6.35
C GLN A 402 -27.85 35.39 6.38
N LEU A 403 -28.75 36.24 6.87
CA LEU A 403 -28.49 37.67 7.08
C LEU A 403 -28.27 37.98 8.56
N ASP A 404 -29.06 37.32 9.42
CA ASP A 404 -29.01 37.40 10.87
C ASP A 404 -29.62 36.11 11.46
N SER A 405 -29.74 36.01 12.79
CA SER A 405 -30.25 34.82 13.48
C SER A 405 -31.68 34.40 13.06
N SER A 406 -32.49 35.33 12.55
CA SER A 406 -33.90 35.08 12.20
C SER A 406 -34.32 35.53 10.80
N TYR A 407 -33.39 36.02 9.98
CA TYR A 407 -33.67 36.56 8.66
C TYR A 407 -32.77 35.91 7.60
N TYR A 408 -33.41 35.44 6.52
CA TYR A 408 -32.75 34.70 5.45
C TYR A 408 -33.27 35.15 4.09
N ASN A 409 -32.36 35.47 3.16
CA ASN A 409 -32.73 35.50 1.75
C ASN A 409 -32.91 34.06 1.27
N GLN A 410 -33.97 33.81 0.50
CA GLN A 410 -34.37 32.48 0.08
C GLN A 410 -34.77 32.50 -1.39
N LEU A 411 -34.32 31.48 -2.12
CA LEU A 411 -34.72 31.21 -3.50
C LEU A 411 -35.10 29.75 -3.62
N LYS A 412 -36.28 29.49 -4.16
CA LYS A 412 -36.84 28.15 -4.35
C LYS A 412 -37.32 27.98 -5.79
N GLY A 413 -37.16 26.78 -6.34
CA GLY A 413 -37.76 26.39 -7.62
C GLY A 413 -37.71 24.88 -7.84
N SER A 414 -38.21 24.44 -9.00
CA SER A 414 -38.01 23.06 -9.45
C SER A 414 -36.52 22.85 -9.74
N ASP A 415 -35.92 23.72 -10.54
CA ASP A 415 -34.50 23.67 -10.90
C ASP A 415 -33.85 25.04 -10.70
N LEU A 416 -32.57 25.04 -10.31
CA LEU A 416 -31.76 26.25 -10.18
C LEU A 416 -30.42 26.08 -10.87
N LYS A 417 -30.03 27.04 -11.71
CA LYS A 417 -28.71 27.14 -12.33
C LYS A 417 -28.01 28.43 -11.89
N ALA A 418 -26.86 28.29 -11.23
CA ALA A 418 -26.00 29.40 -10.85
C ALA A 418 -24.74 29.41 -11.72
N PHE A 419 -24.55 30.45 -12.52
CA PHE A 419 -23.42 30.64 -13.41
C PHE A 419 -22.36 31.51 -12.75
N PHE A 420 -21.10 31.13 -12.91
CA PHE A 420 -19.96 31.76 -12.28
C PHE A 420 -19.11 32.54 -13.30
N GLU A 421 -18.35 33.50 -12.78
CA GLU A 421 -17.23 34.16 -13.44
C GLU A 421 -16.09 34.24 -12.42
N GLY A 422 -15.04 33.44 -12.63
CA GLY A 422 -14.04 33.19 -11.59
C GLY A 422 -14.66 32.53 -10.37
N ARG A 423 -14.64 33.22 -9.22
CA ARG A 423 -15.21 32.74 -7.94
C ARG A 423 -16.56 33.39 -7.59
N SER A 424 -17.07 34.30 -8.43
CA SER A 424 -18.29 35.05 -8.16
C SER A 424 -19.46 34.53 -8.99
N VAL A 425 -20.64 34.44 -8.39
CA VAL A 425 -21.88 34.14 -9.12
C VAL A 425 -22.28 35.38 -9.90
N ARG A 426 -22.45 35.24 -11.22
CA ARG A 426 -22.88 36.34 -12.12
C ARG A 426 -24.35 36.26 -12.51
N LYS A 427 -24.94 35.07 -12.50
CA LYS A 427 -26.32 34.85 -12.93
C LYS A 427 -26.91 33.65 -12.22
N ILE A 428 -28.13 33.79 -11.71
CA ILE A 428 -28.94 32.69 -11.19
C ILE A 428 -30.19 32.60 -12.06
N HIS A 429 -30.53 31.39 -12.50
CA HIS A 429 -31.74 31.11 -13.27
C HIS A 429 -32.52 30.01 -12.56
N ILE A 430 -33.81 30.25 -12.33
CA ILE A 430 -34.71 29.36 -11.64
C ILE A 430 -35.83 28.99 -12.61
N ASP A 431 -36.06 27.69 -12.77
CA ASP A 431 -37.07 27.10 -13.64
C ASP A 431 -38.12 26.36 -12.80
N GLY A 432 -39.38 26.65 -13.07
CA GLY A 432 -40.55 26.02 -12.45
C GLY A 432 -40.79 26.49 -11.02
N ASN A 433 -42.00 27.02 -10.75
CA ASN A 433 -42.44 27.43 -9.42
C ASN A 433 -41.40 28.28 -8.67
N ALA A 434 -40.84 29.29 -9.34
CA ALA A 434 -39.86 30.19 -8.77
C ALA A 434 -40.50 31.03 -7.66
N GLU A 435 -40.05 30.84 -6.42
CA GLU A 435 -40.44 31.63 -5.25
C GLU A 435 -39.19 32.26 -4.62
N SER A 436 -39.29 33.51 -4.17
CA SER A 436 -38.21 34.17 -3.43
C SER A 436 -38.71 34.95 -2.22
N ILE A 437 -37.86 34.99 -1.20
CA ILE A 437 -37.92 35.97 -0.11
C ILE A 437 -36.60 36.72 -0.11
N PHE A 438 -36.64 38.04 -0.17
CA PHE A 438 -35.47 38.90 -0.11
C PHE A 438 -35.70 40.08 0.82
N TYR A 439 -34.66 40.49 1.55
CA TYR A 439 -34.70 41.65 2.45
C TYR A 439 -33.82 42.78 1.88
N PRO A 440 -34.40 43.75 1.17
CA PRO A 440 -33.65 44.91 0.70
C PRO A 440 -33.08 45.70 1.87
N LEU A 441 -31.82 46.10 1.74
CA LEU A 441 -31.10 46.88 2.74
C LEU A 441 -31.01 48.34 2.32
N GLU A 442 -31.19 49.25 3.27
CA GLU A 442 -30.87 50.67 3.15
C GLU A 442 -29.36 50.90 3.17
N LYS A 443 -28.93 52.14 2.88
CA LYS A 443 -27.50 52.51 2.90
C LYS A 443 -26.83 52.32 4.26
N ASP A 444 -27.60 52.38 5.34
CA ASP A 444 -27.14 52.18 6.71
C ASP A 444 -27.17 50.70 7.16
N GLY A 445 -27.60 49.79 6.28
CA GLY A 445 -27.71 48.36 6.55
C GLY A 445 -29.03 47.92 7.18
N SER A 446 -29.97 48.84 7.44
CA SER A 446 -31.29 48.48 7.96
C SER A 446 -32.17 47.80 6.90
N MET A 447 -33.00 46.84 7.32
CA MET A 447 -33.92 46.13 6.42
C MET A 447 -35.19 46.97 6.16
N VAL A 448 -35.50 47.22 4.89
CA VAL A 448 -36.71 47.96 4.50
C VAL A 448 -37.98 47.16 4.82
N GLY A 449 -37.96 45.86 4.50
CA GLY A 449 -39.08 44.94 4.60
C GLY A 449 -38.76 43.60 3.96
N MET A 450 -39.70 42.67 4.02
CA MET A 450 -39.62 41.38 3.33
C MET A 450 -40.29 41.49 1.97
N ASN A 451 -39.52 41.33 0.91
CA ASN A 451 -40.02 41.20 -0.45
C ASN A 451 -40.23 39.73 -0.78
N GLU A 452 -41.47 39.33 -1.04
CA GLU A 452 -41.82 37.97 -1.50
C GLU A 452 -42.23 38.04 -2.98
N THR A 453 -41.68 37.16 -3.82
CA THR A 453 -42.09 37.06 -5.24
C THR A 453 -42.34 35.63 -5.68
N LYS A 454 -43.28 35.44 -6.63
CA LYS A 454 -43.67 34.13 -7.18
C LYS A 454 -43.94 34.22 -8.67
N SER A 455 -43.46 33.23 -9.42
CA SER A 455 -43.74 33.07 -10.86
C SER A 455 -43.31 31.68 -11.35
N SER A 456 -43.37 31.41 -12.65
CA SER A 456 -42.82 30.18 -13.21
C SER A 456 -41.30 30.23 -13.35
N TYR A 457 -40.74 31.39 -13.70
CA TYR A 457 -39.32 31.57 -13.95
C TYR A 457 -38.79 32.83 -13.27
N MET A 458 -37.54 32.75 -12.81
CA MET A 458 -36.82 33.89 -12.25
C MET A 458 -35.39 33.89 -12.74
N THR A 459 -34.88 35.05 -13.14
CA THR A 459 -33.47 35.24 -13.48
C THR A 459 -32.92 36.45 -12.75
N ILE A 460 -31.82 36.24 -12.04
CA ILE A 460 -31.12 37.25 -11.25
C ILE A 460 -29.75 37.41 -11.89
N TRP A 461 -29.38 38.63 -12.25
CA TRP A 461 -28.01 38.98 -12.62
C TRP A 461 -27.36 39.71 -11.47
N LEU A 462 -26.11 39.34 -11.20
CA LEU A 462 -25.32 39.83 -10.09
C LEU A 462 -24.10 40.57 -10.63
N LYS A 463 -23.77 41.71 -10.02
CA LYS A 463 -22.55 42.47 -10.26
C LYS A 463 -21.98 42.87 -8.90
N GLU A 464 -20.70 42.58 -8.67
CA GLU A 464 -20.02 42.83 -7.38
C GLU A 464 -20.81 42.27 -6.17
N ASN A 465 -21.31 41.03 -6.32
CA ASN A 465 -22.14 40.33 -5.34
C ASN A 465 -23.47 41.04 -4.96
N LYS A 466 -23.93 42.00 -5.77
CA LYS A 466 -25.22 42.69 -5.61
C LYS A 466 -26.12 42.43 -6.80
N ILE A 467 -27.44 42.46 -6.58
CA ILE A 467 -28.42 42.31 -7.67
C ILE A 467 -28.32 43.52 -8.60
N ASP A 468 -28.01 43.25 -9.87
CA ASP A 468 -27.94 44.25 -10.95
C ASP A 468 -29.25 44.27 -11.74
N LYS A 469 -29.78 43.08 -12.06
CA LYS A 469 -31.02 42.92 -12.80
C LYS A 469 -31.84 41.74 -12.27
N LEU A 470 -33.15 41.89 -12.29
CA LEU A 470 -34.11 40.86 -11.95
C LEU A 470 -35.16 40.74 -13.06
N LEU A 471 -35.41 39.52 -13.53
CA LEU A 471 -36.46 39.20 -14.49
C LEU A 471 -37.32 38.08 -13.92
N ILE A 472 -38.62 38.30 -13.80
CA ILE A 472 -39.59 37.33 -13.28
C ILE A 472 -40.72 37.19 -14.30
N TRP A 473 -41.03 35.97 -14.74
CA TRP A 473 -42.01 35.73 -15.80
C TRP A 473 -42.55 34.28 -15.82
N PRO A 474 -43.74 34.04 -16.41
CA PRO A 474 -44.77 35.01 -16.74
C PRO A 474 -45.56 35.45 -15.50
N SER A 475 -46.31 36.55 -15.61
CA SER A 475 -47.27 36.98 -14.58
C SER A 475 -46.69 37.05 -13.16
N PRO A 476 -45.63 37.86 -12.93
CA PRO A 476 -44.98 37.96 -11.62
C PRO A 476 -45.97 38.42 -10.55
N GLN A 477 -46.00 37.71 -9.43
CA GLN A 477 -46.69 38.13 -8.21
C GLN A 477 -45.63 38.57 -7.20
N GLY A 478 -45.81 39.73 -6.57
CA GLY A 478 -44.86 40.25 -5.61
C GLY A 478 -45.55 41.04 -4.51
N SER A 479 -45.03 40.97 -3.29
CA SER A 479 -45.48 41.76 -2.15
C SER A 479 -44.29 42.24 -1.32
N LEU A 480 -44.43 43.41 -0.69
CA LEU A 480 -43.45 43.96 0.24
C LEU A 480 -44.13 44.17 1.60
N THR A 481 -43.69 43.42 2.60
CA THR A 481 -44.23 43.49 3.96
C THR A 481 -43.21 44.15 4.90
N PRO A 482 -43.54 45.29 5.54
CA PRO A 482 -42.65 45.93 6.52
C PRO A 482 -42.29 45.00 7.68
N ILE A 483 -41.05 45.08 8.18
CA ILE A 483 -40.54 44.20 9.26
C ILE A 483 -41.47 44.15 10.50
N PRO A 484 -42.02 45.27 11.01
CA PRO A 484 -42.90 45.24 12.19
C PRO A 484 -44.23 44.49 11.99
N GLN A 485 -44.61 44.23 10.74
CA GLN A 485 -45.86 43.55 10.39
C GLN A 485 -45.66 42.05 10.11
N LEU A 486 -44.42 41.57 10.10
CA LEU A 486 -44.10 40.16 9.84
C LEU A 486 -44.39 39.30 11.06
N ASN A 487 -45.15 38.24 10.85
CA ASN A 487 -45.19 37.13 11.80
C ASN A 487 -44.08 36.10 11.47
N SER A 488 -43.79 35.21 12.42
CA SER A 488 -42.69 34.23 12.26
C SER A 488 -42.92 33.25 11.12
N GLU A 489 -44.17 32.89 10.81
CA GLU A 489 -44.51 31.91 9.78
C GLU A 489 -44.28 32.45 8.36
N GLN A 490 -44.36 33.77 8.18
CA GLN A 490 -44.13 34.44 6.89
C GLN A 490 -42.66 34.54 6.50
N LYS A 491 -41.73 34.41 7.46
CA LYS A 491 -40.30 34.67 7.23
C LYS A 491 -39.61 33.61 6.37
N THR A 492 -40.25 32.46 6.17
CA THR A 492 -39.67 31.31 5.45
C THR A 492 -40.59 30.78 4.39
N LEU A 493 -40.04 30.43 3.22
CA LEU A 493 -40.77 29.70 2.20
C LEU A 493 -41.09 28.29 2.70
N LYS A 494 -42.14 27.69 2.12
CA LYS A 494 -42.42 26.27 2.33
C LYS A 494 -41.20 25.43 1.95
N ASP A 495 -40.90 24.39 2.73
CA ASP A 495 -39.75 23.49 2.55
C ASP A 495 -38.38 24.15 2.82
N PHE A 496 -38.36 25.23 3.60
CA PHE A 496 -37.16 25.82 4.15
C PHE A 496 -36.55 24.91 5.22
N TYR A 497 -35.26 24.57 5.05
CA TYR A 497 -34.48 23.83 6.03
C TYR A 497 -33.09 24.43 6.16
N TRP A 498 -32.69 24.78 7.38
CA TRP A 498 -31.33 25.24 7.68
C TRP A 498 -30.52 24.08 8.27
N TYR A 499 -29.62 23.52 7.47
CA TYR A 499 -28.87 22.31 7.77
C TYR A 499 -27.49 22.57 8.38
N ASP A 500 -27.22 23.78 8.87
CA ASP A 500 -25.90 24.17 9.38
C ASP A 500 -25.37 23.23 10.49
N TYR A 501 -26.26 22.55 11.24
CA TYR A 501 -25.88 21.51 12.21
C TYR A 501 -25.21 20.27 11.60
N MET A 502 -25.27 20.07 10.27
CA MET A 502 -24.62 18.98 9.54
C MET A 502 -23.28 19.41 8.91
N ARG A 503 -23.04 20.71 8.83
CA ARG A 503 -21.91 21.33 8.15
C ARG A 503 -20.60 20.90 8.81
N PRO A 504 -19.65 20.32 8.05
CA PRO A 504 -18.29 20.12 8.56
C PRO A 504 -17.65 21.47 8.93
N LEU A 505 -17.11 21.60 10.15
CA LEU A 505 -16.48 22.84 10.61
C LEU A 505 -14.95 22.80 10.56
N ASP A 506 -14.38 21.61 10.49
CA ASP A 506 -12.96 21.37 10.34
C ASP A 506 -12.65 20.11 9.51
N LYS A 507 -11.36 19.84 9.31
CA LYS A 507 -10.85 18.70 8.52
C LYS A 507 -11.18 17.33 9.11
N ASP A 508 -11.48 17.23 10.40
CA ASP A 508 -11.72 15.97 11.10
C ASP A 508 -13.24 15.69 11.22
N ASP A 509 -14.08 16.73 11.14
CA ASP A 509 -15.55 16.63 11.09
C ASP A 509 -16.09 15.88 9.85
N ILE A 510 -15.26 15.69 8.82
CA ILE A 510 -15.62 14.89 7.65
C ILE A 510 -15.87 13.42 8.01
N TYR A 511 -15.33 12.93 9.13
CA TYR A 511 -15.55 11.56 9.62
C TYR A 511 -16.80 11.39 10.48
N LYS A 512 -17.47 12.49 10.88
CA LYS A 512 -18.60 12.44 11.80
C LYS A 512 -19.92 12.35 11.02
N PRO A 513 -20.58 11.19 10.93
CA PRO A 513 -21.84 11.08 10.22
C PRO A 513 -22.95 11.81 10.99
N ILE A 514 -23.39 12.95 10.47
CA ILE A 514 -24.57 13.68 10.97
C ILE A 514 -25.68 13.50 9.95
N ARG A 515 -26.78 12.86 10.36
CA ARG A 515 -27.96 12.65 9.52
C ARG A 515 -28.96 13.80 9.67
N ARG A 516 -29.75 14.06 8.62
CA ARG A 516 -30.90 14.98 8.69
C ARG A 516 -31.85 14.56 9.80
N LYS A 517 -32.34 15.53 10.58
CA LYS A 517 -33.41 15.28 11.55
C LYS A 517 -34.67 14.85 10.80
N THR A 518 -35.48 13.96 11.39
CA THR A 518 -36.68 13.42 10.75
C THR A 518 -37.65 14.49 10.26
N GLN A 519 -37.76 15.60 11.01
CA GLN A 519 -38.60 16.75 10.66
C GLN A 519 -38.04 17.58 9.49
N ASP A 520 -36.75 17.46 9.19
CA ASP A 520 -36.07 18.20 8.12
C ASP A 520 -35.99 17.37 6.82
N ILE A 521 -36.62 16.19 6.75
CA ILE A 521 -36.61 15.37 5.53
C ILE A 521 -37.66 15.93 4.55
N PRO A 522 -37.26 16.34 3.33
CA PRO A 522 -38.20 16.84 2.33
C PRO A 522 -39.29 15.80 2.03
N LYS A 523 -40.56 16.20 2.15
CA LYS A 523 -41.70 15.35 1.76
C LYS A 523 -41.81 15.30 0.24
N ARG A 524 -41.12 14.35 -0.40
CA ARG A 524 -41.17 14.10 -1.84
C ARG A 524 -42.36 13.20 -2.20
N SER A 525 -42.98 13.42 -3.36
CA SER A 525 -43.96 12.47 -3.89
C SER A 525 -43.24 11.22 -4.41
N ASP A 526 -43.80 10.03 -4.16
CA ASP A 526 -43.17 8.73 -4.47
C ASP A 526 -42.92 8.47 -5.97
N LYS A 527 -43.32 9.37 -6.87
CA LYS A 527 -43.18 9.19 -8.33
C LYS A 527 -41.73 9.15 -8.85
N PHE A 528 -40.72 9.47 -8.02
CA PHE A 528 -39.34 9.68 -8.49
C PHE A 528 -38.26 8.97 -7.67
N ARG A 529 -38.63 8.03 -6.77
CA ARG A 529 -37.69 7.34 -5.86
C ARG A 529 -36.76 6.32 -6.53
N ASN A 530 -36.98 5.96 -7.80
CA ASN A 530 -36.30 4.84 -8.48
C ASN A 530 -35.21 5.26 -9.48
N LEU A 531 -34.46 6.35 -9.23
CA LEU A 531 -33.41 6.82 -10.16
C LEU A 531 -32.03 6.98 -9.50
N ALA A 532 -31.80 6.39 -8.33
CA ALA A 532 -30.44 6.21 -7.84
C ALA A 532 -29.72 5.23 -8.80
N PRO A 533 -28.50 5.54 -9.28
CA PRO A 533 -27.72 4.58 -10.03
C PRO A 533 -27.37 3.38 -9.12
N GLU A 534 -27.47 2.17 -9.67
CA GLU A 534 -26.89 0.96 -9.09
C GLU A 534 -25.36 1.04 -8.99
#